data_AF-A0A9D4Q663-F1
#
_entry.id   AF-A0A9D4Q663-F1
#
_cell.length_a   1.000
_cell.length_b   1.000
_cell.length_c   1.000
_cell.angle_alpha   90.00
_cell.angle_beta   90.00
_cell.angle_gamma   90.00
#
_symmetry.space_group_name_H-M   'P 1'
#
loop_
_entity.id
_entity.type
_entity.pdbx_description
1 polymer ?
#
loop_
_entity_poly.entity_id
_entity_poly.type
_entity_poly.pdbx_seq_one_letter_code
_entity_poly.pdbx_strand_id
1 'polypeptide(L)'
;MQPLSVRSSVAATPPFQKGVIIFAVGVANINRAELEQVATSPAHIYMLTNFPYIKEVNFDLRKDIHESQWDSVDLSKCRDQSGSCDVNAICGCGARGGNYRCICKEGYEGAGTSGTCRRA
;
A
#
# COMPACT_ATOMS: atom_id res chain seq x y z
N MET A 1 -10.86 37.71 28.62
CA MET A 1 -9.86 36.80 29.25
C MET A 1 -10.61 35.52 29.60
N GLN A 2 -10.37 34.32 29.09
CA GLN A 2 -9.59 33.73 27.99
C GLN A 2 -10.44 32.51 27.55
N PRO A 3 -10.56 32.14 26.26
CA PRO A 3 -11.13 30.86 25.91
C PRO A 3 -10.08 29.75 26.08
N LEU A 4 -10.54 28.62 26.63
CA LEU A 4 -9.78 27.39 26.87
C LEU A 4 -8.96 26.99 25.64
N SER A 5 -7.65 26.86 25.83
CA SER A 5 -6.79 26.15 24.89
C SER A 5 -7.10 24.66 25.02
N VAL A 6 -7.90 24.13 24.10
CA VAL A 6 -8.01 22.68 23.90
C VAL A 6 -6.70 22.24 23.25
N ARG A 7 -5.73 21.87 24.10
CA ARG A 7 -4.52 21.18 23.66
C ARG A 7 -4.90 19.76 23.24
N SER A 8 -5.39 19.61 22.01
CA SER A 8 -5.27 18.32 21.32
C SER A 8 -3.85 18.18 20.79
N SER A 9 -2.89 18.08 21.71
CA SER A 9 -1.62 17.46 21.39
C SER A 9 -1.88 15.96 21.43
N VAL A 10 -2.45 15.41 20.35
CA VAL A 10 -2.18 14.01 20.04
C VAL A 10 -0.69 14.01 19.69
N ALA A 11 0.14 13.89 20.72
CA ALA A 11 1.47 13.35 20.58
C ALA A 11 1.22 11.92 20.13
N ALA A 12 1.09 11.73 18.81
CA ALA A 12 1.21 10.43 18.22
C ALA A 12 2.63 10.00 18.57
N THR A 13 2.81 9.30 19.70
CA THR A 13 3.96 8.43 19.93
C THR A 13 3.76 7.30 18.93
N PRO A 14 4.39 7.33 17.75
CA PRO A 14 4.09 6.38 16.71
C PRO A 14 4.71 5.06 17.16
N PRO A 15 4.02 3.93 17.09
CA PRO A 15 4.70 2.66 17.03
C PRO A 15 5.46 2.65 15.70
N PHE A 16 6.66 3.22 15.68
CA PHE A 16 7.62 3.09 14.60
C PHE A 16 8.12 1.64 14.59
N GLN A 17 7.22 0.72 14.22
CA GLN A 17 7.59 -0.61 13.80
C GLN A 17 8.38 -0.40 12.50
N LYS A 18 9.63 -0.89 12.47
CA LYS A 18 10.47 -0.84 11.27
C LYS A 18 9.64 -1.30 10.06
N GLY A 19 9.40 -0.40 9.11
CA GLY A 19 8.64 -0.69 7.88
C GLY A 19 7.27 -0.03 7.74
N VAL A 20 6.80 0.79 8.69
CA VAL A 20 5.55 1.56 8.53
C VAL A 20 5.81 2.94 7.93
N ILE A 21 5.17 3.24 6.80
CA ILE A 21 5.15 4.58 6.17
C ILE A 21 3.79 5.22 6.43
N ILE A 22 3.78 6.41 7.03
CA ILE A 22 2.60 7.19 7.40
C ILE A 22 2.49 8.39 6.46
N PHE A 23 1.39 8.46 5.73
CA PHE A 23 1.00 9.62 4.92
C PHE A 23 -0.02 10.46 5.69
N ALA A 24 0.16 11.77 5.71
CA ALA A 24 -0.72 12.71 6.41
C ALA A 24 -1.44 13.62 5.41
N VAL A 25 -2.77 13.70 5.52
CA VAL A 25 -3.62 14.51 4.63
C VAL A 25 -4.39 15.53 5.45
N GLY A 26 -4.20 16.82 5.16
CA GLY A 26 -4.99 17.92 5.71
C GLY A 26 -5.89 18.54 4.64
N VAL A 27 -7.05 19.06 5.03
CA VAL A 27 -8.00 19.74 4.12
C VAL A 27 -8.39 21.12 4.66
N ALA A 28 -8.51 22.11 3.76
CA ALA A 28 -8.86 23.51 4.02
C ALA A 28 -7.80 24.27 4.84
N ASN A 29 -8.16 24.80 6.02
CA ASN A 29 -7.25 25.57 6.88
C ASN A 29 -6.40 24.62 7.73
N ILE A 30 -5.19 24.32 7.26
CA ILE A 30 -4.35 23.25 7.77
C ILE A 30 -3.12 23.81 8.48
N ASN A 31 -2.80 23.24 9.64
CA ASN A 31 -1.53 23.47 10.32
C ASN A 31 -0.48 22.46 9.83
N ARG A 32 0.48 22.95 9.03
CA ARG A 32 1.59 22.11 8.54
C ARG A 32 2.37 21.45 9.67
N ALA A 33 2.61 22.17 10.77
CA ALA A 33 3.43 21.68 11.88
C ALA A 33 2.78 20.50 12.62
N GLU A 34 1.45 20.35 12.55
CA GLU A 34 0.76 19.17 13.07
C GLU A 34 0.92 17.97 12.14
N LEU A 35 0.84 18.16 10.83
CA LEU A 35 1.03 17.08 9.87
C LEU A 35 2.47 16.53 9.87
N GLU A 36 3.45 17.40 10.09
CA GLU A 36 4.87 17.01 10.22
C GLU A 36 5.16 16.16 11.47
N GLN A 37 4.31 16.22 12.49
CA GLN A 37 4.44 15.36 13.67
C GLN A 37 3.87 13.96 13.44
N VAL A 38 3.07 13.76 12.38
CA VAL A 38 2.37 12.50 12.09
C VAL A 38 2.98 11.77 10.89
N ALA A 39 3.33 12.49 9.83
CA ALA A 39 3.87 11.88 8.62
C ALA A 39 5.29 11.33 8.84
N THR A 40 5.62 10.23 8.15
CA THR A 40 6.97 9.65 8.20
C THR A 40 8.04 10.59 7.64
N SER A 41 7.67 11.45 6.69
CA SER A 41 8.56 12.49 6.16
C SER A 41 7.73 13.64 5.56
N PRO A 42 8.35 14.82 5.32
CA PRO A 42 7.67 15.93 4.64
C PRO A 42 7.16 15.59 3.23
N ALA A 43 7.74 14.58 2.58
CA ALA A 43 7.28 14.11 1.26
C ALA A 43 5.95 13.34 1.32
N HIS A 44 5.55 12.87 2.51
CA HIS A 44 4.30 12.13 2.71
C HIS A 44 3.15 13.02 3.22
N ILE A 45 3.26 14.35 3.05
CA ILE A 45 2.26 15.33 3.51
C ILE A 45 1.49 15.90 2.32
N TYR A 46 0.17 15.78 2.36
CA TYR A 46 -0.74 16.35 1.37
C TYR A 46 -1.62 17.43 2.03
N MET A 47 -1.53 18.66 1.54
CA MET A 47 -2.35 19.78 1.99
C MET A 47 -3.34 20.16 0.90
N LEU A 48 -4.62 19.91 1.14
CA LEU A 48 -5.68 20.07 0.16
C LEU A 48 -6.53 21.29 0.46
N THR A 49 -6.97 21.99 -0.58
CA THR A 49 -7.83 23.17 -0.40
C THR A 49 -9.29 22.79 -0.12
N ASN A 50 -9.76 21.65 -0.64
CA ASN A 50 -11.13 21.15 -0.48
C ASN A 50 -11.23 19.63 -0.65
N PHE A 51 -12.37 19.05 -0.27
CA PHE A 51 -12.62 17.60 -0.31
C PHE A 51 -12.64 16.98 -1.72
N PRO A 52 -13.13 17.63 -2.79
CA PRO A 52 -13.08 17.07 -4.15
C PRO A 52 -11.69 16.60 -4.58
N TYR A 53 -10.64 17.32 -4.16
CA TYR A 53 -9.24 17.01 -4.50
C TYR A 53 -8.71 15.72 -3.84
N ILE A 54 -9.40 15.20 -2.81
CA ILE A 54 -9.06 13.88 -2.21
C ILE A 54 -9.13 12.77 -3.26
N LYS A 55 -9.97 12.91 -4.29
CA LYS A 55 -10.04 11.93 -5.38
C LYS A 55 -8.74 11.84 -6.18
N GLU A 56 -8.04 12.95 -6.36
CA GLU A 56 -6.76 13.00 -7.07
C GLU A 56 -5.64 12.42 -6.21
N VAL A 57 -5.56 12.82 -4.94
CA VAL A 57 -4.59 12.26 -3.98
C VAL A 57 -4.79 10.77 -3.75
N ASN A 58 -6.04 10.29 -3.75
CA ASN A 58 -6.32 8.86 -3.64
C ASN A 58 -5.71 8.05 -4.79
N PHE A 59 -5.62 8.62 -6.00
CA PHE A 59 -5.02 7.93 -7.13
C PHE A 59 -3.51 7.88 -6.97
N ASP A 60 -2.88 8.97 -6.54
CA ASP A 60 -1.44 9.04 -6.32
C ASP A 60 -0.99 8.19 -5.13
N LEU A 61 -1.71 8.19 -4.00
CA LEU A 61 -1.45 7.29 -2.86
C LEU A 61 -1.51 5.80 -3.25
N ARG A 62 -2.36 5.45 -4.24
CA ARG A 62 -2.47 4.08 -4.74
C ARG A 62 -1.37 3.71 -5.73
N LYS A 63 -0.73 4.70 -6.38
CA LYS A 63 0.37 4.48 -7.33
C LYS A 63 1.68 4.05 -6.68
N ASP A 64 1.84 4.19 -5.37
CA ASP A 64 3.03 3.71 -4.67
C ASP A 64 3.01 2.20 -4.43
N ILE A 65 1.83 1.55 -4.51
CA ILE A 65 1.71 0.10 -4.29
C ILE A 65 2.14 -0.63 -5.55
N HIS A 66 3.41 -0.76 -5.90
CA HIS A 66 3.74 -1.54 -7.10
C HIS A 66 3.18 -2.97 -6.99
N GLU A 67 2.52 -3.49 -8.04
CA GLU A 67 2.15 -4.92 -8.17
C GLU A 67 3.39 -5.81 -8.39
N SER A 68 4.52 -5.43 -7.81
CA SER A 68 5.70 -6.25 -7.62
C SER A 68 5.61 -7.07 -6.33
N GLN A 69 4.73 -6.68 -5.40
CA GLN A 69 4.51 -7.42 -4.16
C GLN A 69 3.37 -8.42 -4.32
N TRP A 70 3.74 -9.70 -4.25
CA TRP A 70 2.84 -10.83 -4.29
C TRP A 70 2.91 -11.55 -2.95
N ASP A 71 1.83 -11.46 -2.17
CA ASP A 71 1.75 -12.20 -0.92
C ASP A 71 1.37 -13.65 -1.22
N SER A 72 2.19 -14.59 -0.75
CA SER A 72 1.93 -16.01 -0.93
C SER A 72 0.68 -16.42 -0.17
N VAL A 73 -0.28 -17.00 -0.88
CA VAL A 73 -1.54 -17.49 -0.32
C VAL A 73 -1.76 -18.97 -0.66
N ASP A 74 -2.81 -19.55 -0.09
CA ASP A 74 -3.19 -20.92 -0.36
C ASP A 74 -3.49 -21.14 -1.85
N LEU A 75 -3.01 -22.27 -2.40
CA LEU A 75 -3.17 -22.64 -3.81
C LEU A 75 -4.64 -22.71 -4.25
N SER A 76 -5.59 -22.96 -3.33
CA SER A 76 -7.03 -22.96 -3.64
C SER A 76 -7.50 -21.65 -4.25
N LYS A 77 -6.89 -20.51 -3.90
CA LYS A 77 -7.27 -19.20 -4.43
C LYS A 77 -6.96 -19.03 -5.91
N CYS A 78 -5.94 -19.72 -6.41
CA CYS A 78 -5.57 -19.70 -7.83
C CYS A 78 -6.20 -20.84 -8.64
N ARG A 79 -6.61 -21.94 -7.98
CA ARG A 79 -7.18 -23.13 -8.63
C ARG A 79 -8.42 -22.81 -9.47
N ASP A 80 -9.25 -21.89 -9.00
CA ASP A 80 -10.54 -21.57 -9.63
C ASP A 80 -10.42 -20.55 -10.78
N GLN A 81 -9.26 -19.90 -10.96
CA GLN A 81 -9.10 -18.76 -11.87
C GLN A 81 -8.04 -18.94 -12.96
N SER A 82 -7.08 -19.86 -12.84
CA SER A 82 -5.97 -19.99 -13.80
C SER A 82 -5.43 -21.42 -14.01
N GLY A 83 -6.12 -22.44 -13.47
CA GLY A 83 -5.59 -23.81 -13.41
C GLY A 83 -4.58 -23.99 -12.27
N SER A 84 -3.99 -25.18 -12.17
CA SER A 84 -2.95 -25.41 -11.15
C SER A 84 -1.69 -24.61 -11.50
N CYS A 85 -1.09 -23.95 -10.51
CA CYS A 85 0.18 -23.25 -10.68
C CYS A 85 1.30 -24.24 -11.01
N ASP A 86 2.33 -23.75 -11.70
CA ASP A 86 3.57 -24.49 -11.94
C ASP A 86 4.22 -24.94 -10.62
N VAL A 87 4.96 -26.04 -10.65
CA VAL A 87 5.77 -26.50 -9.49
C VAL A 87 6.82 -25.47 -9.06
N ASN A 88 7.26 -24.64 -10.01
CA ASN A 88 8.17 -23.51 -9.80
C ASN A 88 7.42 -22.18 -9.67
N ALA A 89 6.12 -22.20 -9.36
CA ALA A 89 5.33 -21.00 -9.07
C ALA A 89 4.74 -21.04 -7.66
N ILE A 90 4.31 -19.87 -7.19
CA ILE A 90 3.47 -19.66 -6.01
C ILE A 90 2.11 -19.09 -6.43
N CYS A 91 1.07 -19.30 -5.62
CA CYS A 91 -0.17 -18.53 -5.75
C CYS A 91 -0.01 -17.23 -4.96
N GLY A 92 -0.03 -16.10 -5.66
CA GLY A 92 0.13 -14.77 -5.08
C GLY A 92 -1.17 -13.98 -5.10
N CYS A 93 -1.39 -13.17 -4.07
CA CYS A 93 -2.40 -12.11 -4.05
C CYS A 93 -1.72 -10.75 -4.29
N GLY A 94 -2.22 -9.98 -5.26
CA GLY A 94 -1.70 -8.65 -5.58
C GLY A 94 -2.35 -7.56 -4.74
N ALA A 95 -1.55 -6.74 -4.07
CA ALA A 95 -2.03 -5.73 -3.13
C ALA A 95 -2.87 -4.60 -3.78
N ARG A 96 -2.71 -4.31 -5.08
CA ARG A 96 -3.52 -3.29 -5.77
C ARG A 96 -4.89 -3.78 -6.20
N GLY A 97 -4.94 -4.90 -6.92
CA GLY A 97 -6.18 -5.36 -7.53
C GLY A 97 -6.90 -6.46 -6.75
N GLY A 98 -6.29 -7.02 -5.70
CA GLY A 98 -6.88 -8.12 -4.92
C GLY A 98 -7.08 -9.41 -5.73
N ASN A 99 -6.40 -9.49 -6.87
CA ASN A 99 -6.47 -10.58 -7.83
C ASN A 99 -5.44 -11.66 -7.47
N TYR A 100 -5.87 -12.91 -7.63
CA TYR A 100 -5.04 -14.09 -7.41
C TYR A 100 -4.43 -14.52 -8.73
N ARG A 101 -3.12 -14.76 -8.74
CA ARG A 101 -2.44 -15.31 -9.92
C ARG A 101 -1.25 -16.15 -9.52
N CYS A 102 -0.86 -17.06 -10.40
CA CYS A 102 0.37 -17.79 -10.24
C CYS A 102 1.57 -16.89 -10.65
N ILE A 103 2.63 -16.91 -9.83
CA ILE A 103 3.86 -16.13 -10.03
C ILE A 103 5.05 -17.09 -9.99
N CYS A 104 5.93 -17.06 -10.98
CA CYS A 104 7.14 -17.88 -10.96
C CYS A 104 8.06 -17.46 -9.79
N LYS A 105 8.70 -18.46 -9.18
CA LYS A 105 9.69 -18.25 -8.11
C LYS A 105 10.91 -17.52 -8.65
N GLU A 106 11.71 -16.96 -7.75
CA GLU A 106 12.97 -16.30 -8.11
C GLU A 106 13.87 -17.22 -8.96
N GLY A 107 14.43 -16.67 -10.04
CA GLY A 107 15.21 -17.41 -11.04
C GLY A 107 14.36 -18.18 -12.06
N TYR A 108 13.04 -18.02 -12.06
CA TYR A 108 12.15 -18.56 -13.09
C TYR A 108 11.28 -17.45 -13.71
N GLU A 109 11.03 -17.55 -15.01
CA GLU A 109 10.18 -16.65 -15.79
C GLU A 109 9.09 -17.42 -16.52
N GLY A 110 7.94 -16.79 -16.75
CA GLY A 110 6.81 -17.39 -17.43
C GLY A 110 5.45 -16.89 -16.93
N ALA A 111 4.38 -17.57 -17.35
CA ALA A 111 3.01 -17.21 -16.99
C ALA A 111 2.61 -17.65 -15.57
N GLY A 112 3.39 -18.52 -14.92
CA GLY A 112 3.11 -19.05 -13.58
C GLY A 112 2.20 -20.28 -13.56
N THR A 113 1.49 -20.57 -14.66
CA THR A 113 0.60 -21.74 -14.78
C THR A 113 1.39 -23.02 -15.09
N SER A 114 0.78 -24.19 -14.85
CA SER A 114 1.42 -25.50 -14.97
C SER A 114 2.26 -25.67 -16.25
N GLY A 115 3.57 -25.90 -16.08
CA GLY A 115 4.53 -26.16 -17.15
C GLY A 115 5.12 -24.90 -17.82
N THR A 116 4.79 -23.71 -17.32
CA THR A 116 5.18 -22.44 -17.96
C THR A 116 6.38 -21.75 -17.31
N CYS A 117 6.73 -22.06 -16.05
CA CYS A 117 7.88 -21.44 -15.41
C CYS A 117 9.18 -22.12 -15.86
N ARG A 118 10.05 -21.37 -16.53
CA ARG A 118 11.36 -21.81 -17.01
C ARG A 118 12.46 -21.01 -16.34
N ARG A 119 13.64 -21.60 -16.14
CA ARG A 119 14.76 -20.86 -15.57
C ARG A 119 15.13 -19.66 -16.45
N ALA A 120 15.29 -18.52 -15.80
CA ALA A 120 15.78 -17.28 -16.41
C ALA A 120 17.31 -17.32 -16.56
#